data_AF-A0A3D2SDG1-F1
#
_entry.id   AF-A0A3D2SDG1-F1
#
_cell.length_a   1.000
_cell.length_b   1.000
_cell.length_c   1.000
_cell.angle_alpha   90.00
_cell.angle_beta   90.00
_cell.angle_gamma   90.00
#
_symmetry.space_group_name_H-M   'P 1'
#
loop_
_entity.id
_entity.type
_entity.pdbx_description
1 polymer ?
#
loop_
_entity_poly.entity_id
_entity_poly.type
_entity_poly.pdbx_seq_one_letter_code
_entity_poly.pdbx_strand_id
1 'polypeptide(L)'
;MRVPIYCIVFFSCLLWACNSPSSKEEGLKKECEEAYDAMDRIQEKALEDSDFMHSDQYRKEMERAAIEASKRTNGLRANEKLLLEYETAVKLLKEYAEKAAKDASLYQDASFSEKLKVRSDRVREIYVKLKKANLNPLEKRKFDLLSKN
;
A
#
# COMPACT_ATOMS: atom_id res chain seq x y z
N MET A 1 16.10 52.86 9.26
CA MET A 1 14.98 52.01 9.69
C MET A 1 15.51 50.58 9.82
N ARG A 2 15.59 50.04 11.04
CA ARG A 2 16.16 48.71 11.31
C ARG A 2 15.04 47.67 11.21
N VAL A 3 15.08 46.82 10.19
CA VAL A 3 14.19 45.65 10.11
C VAL A 3 14.54 44.73 11.28
N PRO A 4 13.59 44.38 12.16
CA PRO A 4 13.89 43.54 13.30
C PRO A 4 14.24 42.14 12.82
N ILE A 5 15.42 41.65 13.22
CA ILE A 5 16.00 40.33 12.91
C ILE A 5 15.00 39.20 13.20
N TYR A 6 14.05 39.41 14.11
CA TYR A 6 12.96 38.49 14.43
C TYR A 6 12.06 38.13 13.23
N CYS A 7 11.89 39.00 12.24
CA CYS A 7 11.10 38.68 11.05
C CYS A 7 11.79 37.69 10.10
N ILE A 8 13.13 37.65 10.06
CA ILE A 8 13.89 36.76 9.18
C ILE A 8 13.95 35.34 9.77
N VAL A 9 14.05 35.22 11.10
CA VAL A 9 14.07 33.92 11.81
C VAL A 9 12.69 33.24 11.79
N PHE A 10 11.60 34.01 11.83
CA PHE A 10 10.25 33.43 11.77
C PHE A 10 9.92 32.87 10.37
N PHE A 11 10.38 33.54 9.31
CA PHE A 11 10.20 33.07 7.93
C PHE A 11 11.06 31.83 7.61
N SER A 12 12.27 31.72 8.17
CA SER A 12 13.09 30.50 8.01
C SER A 12 12.50 29.29 8.74
N CYS A 13 11.87 29.49 9.91
CA CYS A 13 11.13 28.43 10.59
C CYS A 13 9.85 28.00 9.85
N LEU A 14 9.11 28.92 9.23
CA LEU A 14 7.93 28.61 8.42
C LEU A 14 8.28 27.84 7.13
N LEU A 15 9.40 28.19 6.48
CA LEU A 15 9.91 27.44 5.33
C LEU A 15 10.43 26.04 5.70
N TRP A 16 10.88 25.84 6.94
CA TRP A 16 11.25 24.51 7.46
C TRP A 16 10.03 23.68 7.87
N ALA A 17 8.97 24.33 8.39
CA ALA A 17 7.69 23.69 8.70
C ALA A 17 6.89 23.28 7.45
N CYS A 18 7.02 24.00 6.33
CA CYS A 18 6.47 23.57 5.03
C CYS A 18 7.27 22.45 4.36
N ASN A 19 8.47 22.14 4.88
CA ASN A 19 9.26 20.95 4.53
C ASN A 19 9.08 19.86 5.61
N SER A 20 7.92 19.82 6.26
CA SER A 20 7.61 18.84 7.29
C SER A 20 7.83 17.42 6.75
N PRO A 21 8.53 16.55 7.49
CA PRO A 21 8.68 15.14 7.13
C PRO A 21 7.33 14.45 6.89
N SER A 22 6.26 14.90 7.57
CA SER A 22 4.91 14.36 7.43
C SER A 22 4.32 14.55 6.03
N SER A 23 4.52 15.70 5.39
CA SER A 23 3.99 15.96 4.04
C SER A 23 4.66 15.10 2.96
N LYS A 24 5.96 14.85 3.10
CA LYS A 24 6.72 13.97 2.20
C LYS A 24 6.40 12.50 2.45
N GLU A 25 6.22 12.10 3.71
CA GLU A 25 5.85 10.74 4.07
C GLU A 25 4.42 10.39 3.63
N GLU A 26 3.47 11.31 3.75
CA GLU A 26 2.10 11.14 3.22
C GLU A 26 2.07 11.08 1.68
N GLY A 27 2.83 11.94 1.00
CA GLY A 27 2.96 11.89 -0.46
C GLY A 27 3.54 10.55 -0.93
N LEU A 28 4.60 10.08 -0.27
CA LEU A 28 5.26 8.82 -0.61
C LEU A 28 4.36 7.60 -0.30
N LYS A 29 3.58 7.64 0.79
CA LYS A 29 2.56 6.63 1.08
C LYS A 29 1.50 6.57 0.00
N LYS A 30 0.96 7.72 -0.43
CA LYS A 30 -0.06 7.78 -1.49
C LYS A 30 0.48 7.25 -2.82
N GLU A 31 1.70 7.62 -3.18
CA GLU A 31 2.36 7.11 -4.39
C GLU A 31 2.58 5.59 -4.34
N CYS A 32 2.87 5.04 -3.16
CA CYS A 32 2.99 3.59 -2.95
C CYS A 32 1.63 2.89 -3.01
N GLU A 33 0.58 3.45 -2.38
CA GLU A 33 -0.79 2.94 -2.48
C GLU A 33 -1.22 2.83 -3.95
N GLU A 34 -1.03 3.90 -4.74
CA GLU A 34 -1.37 3.90 -6.16
C GLU A 34 -0.65 2.81 -6.98
N ALA A 35 0.59 2.48 -6.61
CA ALA A 35 1.37 1.45 -7.29
C ALA A 35 0.86 0.04 -6.96
N TYR A 36 0.52 -0.21 -5.70
CA TYR A 36 -0.09 -1.47 -5.29
C TYR A 36 -1.53 -1.62 -5.80
N ASP A 37 -2.31 -0.53 -5.87
CA ASP A 37 -3.63 -0.51 -6.51
C ASP A 37 -3.56 -0.83 -8.00
N ALA A 38 -2.49 -0.38 -8.69
CA ALA A 38 -2.29 -0.74 -10.09
C ALA A 38 -2.01 -2.24 -10.27
N MET A 39 -1.24 -2.85 -9.37
CA MET A 39 -1.02 -4.30 -9.37
C MET A 39 -2.33 -5.06 -9.08
N ASP A 40 -3.15 -4.57 -8.15
CA ASP A 40 -4.45 -5.17 -7.82
C ASP A 40 -5.40 -5.12 -9.02
N ARG A 41 -5.46 -4.00 -9.76
CA ARG A 41 -6.25 -3.90 -11.00
C ARG A 41 -5.83 -4.91 -12.07
N ILE A 42 -4.52 -5.16 -12.23
CA ILE A 42 -4.03 -6.15 -13.18
C ILE A 42 -4.42 -7.56 -12.74
N GLN A 43 -4.39 -7.84 -11.43
CA GLN A 43 -4.86 -9.11 -10.88
C GLN A 43 -6.37 -9.27 -11.03
N GLU A 44 -7.18 -8.22 -10.82
CA GLU A 44 -8.62 -8.27 -11.06
C GLU A 44 -8.93 -8.63 -12.52
N LYS A 45 -8.25 -7.99 -13.47
CA LYS A 45 -8.39 -8.33 -14.89
C LYS A 45 -7.99 -9.79 -15.18
N ALA A 46 -6.93 -10.29 -14.54
CA ALA A 46 -6.51 -11.68 -14.68
C ALA A 46 -7.52 -12.68 -14.09
N LEU A 47 -8.26 -12.29 -13.06
CA LEU A 47 -9.34 -13.12 -12.50
C LEU A 47 -10.58 -13.16 -13.40
N GLU A 48 -10.80 -12.12 -14.20
CA GLU A 48 -11.93 -12.05 -15.14
C GLU A 48 -11.63 -12.69 -16.50
N ASP A 49 -10.35 -12.67 -16.91
CA ASP A 49 -9.89 -13.14 -18.21
C ASP A 49 -8.74 -14.15 -18.05
N SER A 50 -9.08 -15.43 -18.16
CA SER A 50 -8.13 -16.54 -18.04
C SER A 50 -7.08 -16.53 -19.16
N ASP A 51 -7.42 -16.05 -20.37
CA ASP A 51 -6.48 -15.97 -21.48
C ASP A 51 -5.46 -14.86 -21.22
N PHE A 52 -5.93 -13.72 -20.69
CA PHE A 52 -5.05 -12.66 -20.21
C PHE A 52 -4.12 -13.14 -19.10
N MET A 53 -4.61 -13.88 -18.09
CA MET A 53 -3.80 -14.39 -16.98
C MET A 53 -2.61 -15.25 -17.44
N HIS A 54 -2.80 -16.04 -18.51
CA HIS A 54 -1.74 -16.88 -19.08
C HIS A 54 -0.94 -16.21 -20.20
N SER A 55 -1.25 -14.96 -20.53
CA SER A 55 -0.60 -14.23 -21.61
C SER A 55 0.76 -13.64 -21.20
N ASP A 56 1.61 -13.44 -22.21
CA ASP A 56 2.82 -12.62 -22.07
C ASP A 56 2.51 -11.17 -21.69
N GLN A 57 1.31 -10.69 -22.01
CA GLN A 57 0.89 -9.34 -21.69
C GLN A 57 0.70 -9.15 -20.19
N TYR A 58 0.03 -10.08 -19.50
CA TYR A 58 -0.09 -10.06 -18.05
C TYR A 58 1.27 -10.02 -17.36
N ARG A 59 2.21 -10.87 -17.80
CA ARG A 59 3.57 -10.91 -17.27
C ARG A 59 4.27 -9.54 -17.40
N LYS A 60 4.18 -8.91 -18.57
CA LYS A 60 4.77 -7.59 -18.83
C LYS A 60 4.11 -6.48 -18.02
N GLU A 61 2.78 -6.49 -17.90
CA GLU A 61 2.04 -5.50 -17.13
C GLU A 61 2.35 -5.60 -15.63
N MET A 62 2.38 -6.82 -15.08
CA MET A 62 2.76 -7.07 -13.69
C MET A 62 4.21 -6.68 -13.42
N GLU A 63 5.14 -7.03 -14.31
CA GLU A 63 6.55 -6.64 -14.19
C GLU A 63 6.71 -5.11 -14.20
N ARG A 64 6.03 -4.42 -15.12
CA ARG A 64 6.04 -2.96 -15.18
C ARG A 64 5.49 -2.32 -13.90
N ALA A 65 4.37 -2.82 -13.39
CA ALA A 65 3.77 -2.33 -12.16
C ALA A 65 4.69 -2.57 -10.95
N ALA A 66 5.34 -3.74 -10.88
CA ALA A 66 6.31 -4.05 -9.84
C ALA A 66 7.56 -3.15 -9.90
N ILE A 67 8.06 -2.85 -11.11
CA ILE A 67 9.18 -1.91 -11.31
C ILE A 67 8.77 -0.51 -10.85
N GLU A 68 7.56 -0.07 -11.17
CA GLU A 68 7.06 1.24 -10.76
C GLU A 68 6.89 1.34 -9.24
N ALA A 69 6.31 0.32 -8.60
CA ALA A 69 6.25 0.21 -7.15
C ALA A 69 7.66 0.23 -6.52
N SER A 70 8.62 -0.49 -7.12
CA SER A 70 10.00 -0.49 -6.65
C SER A 70 10.68 0.89 -6.78
N LYS A 71 10.41 1.63 -7.86
CA LYS A 71 10.93 2.99 -8.07
C LYS A 71 10.35 3.96 -7.04
N ARG A 72 9.05 3.92 -6.80
CA ARG A 72 8.37 4.78 -5.83
C ARG A 72 8.77 4.46 -4.39
N THR A 73 9.13 3.21 -4.11
CA THR A 73 9.63 2.76 -2.81
C THR A 73 11.16 2.78 -2.68
N ASN A 74 11.92 3.34 -3.63
CA ASN A 74 13.39 3.18 -3.69
C ASN A 74 14.14 3.74 -2.47
N GLY A 75 13.53 4.62 -1.68
CA GLY A 75 14.08 5.14 -0.42
C GLY A 75 13.76 4.32 0.83
N LEU A 76 12.93 3.28 0.73
CA LEU A 76 12.45 2.50 1.87
C LEU A 76 13.27 1.23 2.07
N ARG A 77 13.50 0.86 3.33
CA ARG A 77 14.10 -0.43 3.69
C ARG A 77 13.14 -1.57 3.33
N ALA A 78 13.68 -2.77 3.13
CA ALA A 78 12.90 -3.94 2.74
C ALA A 78 11.70 -4.21 3.67
N ASN A 79 11.90 -4.08 4.99
CA ASN A 79 10.82 -4.25 5.98
C ASN A 79 9.77 -3.15 5.90
N GLU A 80 10.17 -1.90 5.65
CA GLU A 80 9.24 -0.76 5.51
C GLU A 80 8.38 -0.93 4.26
N LYS A 81 8.97 -1.39 3.15
CA LYS A 81 8.22 -1.76 1.94
C LYS A 81 7.19 -2.85 2.23
N LEU A 82 7.62 -3.91 2.90
CA LEU A 82 6.76 -5.04 3.24
C LEU A 82 5.62 -4.65 4.20
N LEU A 83 5.88 -3.71 5.12
CA LEU A 83 4.85 -3.15 6.01
C LEU A 83 3.84 -2.29 5.28
N LEU A 84 4.26 -1.47 4.32
CA LEU A 84 3.35 -0.68 3.49
C LEU A 84 2.49 -1.58 2.61
N GLU A 85 3.10 -2.60 2.00
CA GLU A 85 2.36 -3.58 1.21
C GLU A 85 1.30 -4.32 2.04
N TYR A 86 1.64 -4.66 3.28
CA TYR A 86 0.69 -5.26 4.23
C TYR A 86 -0.44 -4.30 4.58
N GLU A 87 -0.13 -3.04 4.89
CA GLU A 87 -1.09 -2.01 5.22
C GLU A 87 -2.10 -1.79 4.09
N THR A 88 -1.62 -1.66 2.84
CA THR A 88 -2.47 -1.53 1.66
C THR A 88 -3.33 -2.77 1.43
N ALA A 89 -2.74 -3.98 1.53
CA ALA A 89 -3.49 -5.22 1.34
C ALA A 89 -4.61 -5.40 2.38
N VAL A 90 -4.35 -5.06 3.65
CA VAL A 90 -5.36 -5.09 4.72
C VAL A 90 -6.46 -4.06 4.47
N LYS A 91 -6.10 -2.84 4.06
CA LYS A 91 -7.06 -1.77 3.72
C LYS A 91 -8.00 -2.22 2.59
N LEU A 92 -7.47 -2.73 1.49
CA LEU A 92 -8.27 -3.22 0.37
C LEU A 92 -9.17 -4.39 0.76
N LEU A 93 -8.66 -5.35 1.55
CA LEU A 93 -9.47 -6.46 2.05
C LEU A 93 -10.66 -5.97 2.90
N LYS A 94 -10.45 -4.96 3.75
CA LYS A 94 -11.51 -4.34 4.55
C LYS A 94 -12.55 -3.64 3.70
N GLU A 95 -12.13 -2.85 2.73
CA GLU A 95 -13.05 -2.19 1.80
C GLU A 95 -13.92 -3.21 1.04
N TYR A 96 -13.33 -4.35 0.66
CA TYR A 96 -14.06 -5.46 0.04
C TYR A 96 -15.04 -6.13 1.01
N ALA A 97 -14.62 -6.41 2.24
CA ALA A 97 -15.48 -6.99 3.27
C ALA A 97 -16.64 -6.06 3.65
N GLU A 98 -16.41 -4.75 3.71
CA GLU A 98 -17.46 -3.74 3.95
C GLU A 98 -18.48 -3.68 2.81
N LYS A 99 -18.05 -3.83 1.56
CA LYS A 99 -18.98 -3.95 0.42
C LYS A 99 -19.87 -5.18 0.60
N ALA A 100 -19.30 -6.33 0.95
CA ALA A 100 -20.05 -7.55 1.21
C ALA A 100 -20.99 -7.44 2.42
N ALA A 101 -20.62 -6.67 3.45
CA ALA A 101 -21.46 -6.42 4.61
C ALA A 101 -22.70 -5.55 4.27
N LYS A 102 -22.56 -4.63 3.30
CA LYS A 102 -23.64 -3.77 2.82
C LYS A 102 -24.57 -4.48 1.84
N ASP A 103 -24.05 -5.44 1.08
CA ASP A 103 -24.82 -6.27 0.17
C ASP A 103 -24.47 -7.75 0.35
N ALA A 104 -25.28 -8.44 1.16
CA ALA A 104 -25.08 -9.84 1.48
C ALA A 104 -25.25 -10.77 0.26
N SER A 105 -25.86 -10.31 -0.83
CA SER A 105 -25.98 -11.10 -2.07
C SER A 105 -24.62 -11.34 -2.74
N LEU A 106 -23.63 -10.46 -2.49
CA LEU A 106 -22.27 -10.61 -2.99
C LEU A 106 -21.56 -11.86 -2.47
N TYR A 107 -21.93 -12.38 -1.29
CA TYR A 107 -21.39 -13.66 -0.81
C TYR A 107 -21.86 -14.88 -1.63
N GLN A 108 -22.94 -14.73 -2.40
CA GLN A 108 -23.43 -15.77 -3.31
C GLN A 108 -22.84 -15.61 -4.72
N ASP A 109 -22.18 -14.49 -5.00
CA ASP A 109 -21.46 -14.27 -6.24
C ASP A 109 -20.10 -14.99 -6.21
N ALA A 110 -19.92 -15.93 -7.12
CA ALA A 110 -18.71 -16.75 -7.21
C ALA A 110 -17.46 -15.93 -7.60
N SER A 111 -17.62 -14.92 -8.46
CA SER A 111 -16.54 -14.03 -8.87
C SER A 111 -16.10 -13.15 -7.70
N PHE A 112 -17.06 -12.59 -6.97
CA PHE A 112 -16.79 -11.83 -5.75
C PHE A 112 -16.09 -12.68 -4.69
N SER A 113 -16.57 -13.90 -4.47
CA SER A 113 -16.00 -14.83 -3.49
C SER A 113 -14.56 -15.21 -3.82
N GLU A 114 -14.24 -15.49 -5.10
CA GLU A 114 -12.87 -15.78 -5.52
C GLU A 114 -11.96 -14.54 -5.37
N LYS A 115 -12.45 -13.35 -5.74
CA LYS A 115 -11.74 -12.08 -5.54
C LYS A 115 -11.44 -11.80 -4.06
N LEU A 116 -12.37 -12.12 -3.16
CA LEU A 116 -12.18 -11.98 -1.72
C LEU A 116 -11.13 -12.96 -1.19
N LYS A 117 -11.17 -14.22 -1.65
CA LYS A 117 -10.22 -15.26 -1.29
C LYS A 117 -8.79 -14.92 -1.72
N VAL A 118 -8.58 -14.49 -2.96
CA VAL A 118 -7.27 -14.09 -3.47
C VAL A 118 -6.66 -12.95 -2.64
N ARG A 119 -7.47 -11.95 -2.27
CA ARG A 119 -7.02 -10.86 -1.38
C ARG A 119 -6.68 -11.34 0.01
N SER A 120 -7.49 -12.24 0.58
CA SER A 120 -7.22 -12.85 1.88
C SER A 120 -5.91 -13.64 1.88
N ASP A 121 -5.66 -14.42 0.82
CA ASP A 121 -4.43 -15.19 0.66
C ASP A 121 -3.22 -14.27 0.49
N ARG A 122 -3.36 -13.14 -0.21
CA ARG A 122 -2.30 -12.13 -0.32
C ARG A 122 -1.93 -11.52 1.03
N VAL A 123 -2.92 -11.11 1.82
CA VAL A 123 -2.72 -10.60 3.18
C VAL A 123 -2.00 -11.65 4.05
N ARG A 124 -2.42 -12.91 3.96
CA ARG A 124 -1.80 -14.02 4.69
C ARG A 124 -0.35 -14.25 4.27
N GLU A 125 -0.05 -14.21 2.97
CA GLU A 125 1.30 -14.36 2.44
C GLU A 125 2.25 -13.28 2.99
N ILE A 126 1.82 -12.02 2.95
CA ILE A 126 2.61 -10.89 3.45
C ILE A 126 2.77 -10.98 4.98
N TYR A 127 1.71 -11.36 5.71
CA TYR A 127 1.76 -11.59 7.15
C TYR A 127 2.83 -12.62 7.54
N VAL A 128 2.88 -13.75 6.84
CA VAL A 128 3.88 -14.81 7.08
C VAL A 128 5.29 -14.31 6.80
N LYS A 129 5.48 -13.47 5.77
CA LYS A 129 6.77 -12.83 5.49
C LYS A 129 7.18 -11.87 6.62
N LEU A 130 6.26 -11.02 7.10
CA LEU A 130 6.51 -10.09 8.20
C LEU A 130 6.82 -10.80 9.53
N LYS A 131 6.16 -11.93 9.82
CA LYS A 131 6.45 -12.76 10.99
C LYS A 131 7.88 -13.32 10.99
N LYS A 132 8.44 -13.57 9.81
CA LYS A 132 9.81 -14.09 9.62
C LYS A 132 10.85 -12.97 9.45
N ALA A 133 10.42 -11.74 9.20
CA ALA A 133 11.30 -10.61 9.00
C ALA A 133 11.95 -10.18 10.33
N ASN A 134 13.21 -9.74 10.26
CA ASN A 134 13.89 -9.14 11.40
C ASN A 134 13.44 -7.69 11.56
N LEU A 135 12.25 -7.49 12.13
CA LEU A 135 11.65 -6.18 12.35
C LEU A 135 12.30 -5.48 13.54
N ASN A 136 12.66 -4.22 13.36
CA ASN A 136 13.07 -3.38 14.49
C ASN A 136 11.86 -3.10 15.42
N PRO A 137 12.07 -2.58 16.65
CA PRO A 137 10.98 -2.37 17.61
C PRO A 137 9.83 -1.47 17.09
N LEU A 138 10.14 -0.45 16.28
CA LEU A 138 9.12 0.43 15.70
C LEU A 138 8.32 -0.27 14.60
N GLU A 139 9.01 -0.97 13.71
CA GLU A 139 8.42 -1.80 12.65
C GLU A 139 7.50 -2.88 13.25
N LYS A 140 7.95 -3.56 14.30
CA LYS A 140 7.17 -4.58 15.01
C LYS A 140 5.90 -3.99 15.63
N ARG A 141 6.00 -2.82 16.26
CA ARG A 141 4.82 -2.13 16.82
C ARG A 141 3.80 -1.78 15.74
N LYS A 142 4.27 -1.30 14.57
CA LYS A 142 3.39 -1.03 13.42
C LYS A 142 2.72 -2.30 12.93
N PHE A 143 3.48 -3.40 12.78
CA PHE A 143 2.94 -4.69 12.38
C PHE A 143 1.87 -5.21 13.35
N ASP A 144 2.14 -5.15 14.65
CA ASP A 144 1.21 -5.60 15.69
C ASP A 144 -0.09 -4.77 15.71
N LEU A 145 -0.01 -3.47 15.39
CA LEU A 145 -1.19 -2.61 15.24
C LEU A 145 -2.01 -2.98 14.00
N LEU A 146 -1.35 -3.20 12.86
CA LEU A 146 -2.02 -3.59 11.61
C LEU A 146 -2.67 -4.98 11.72
N SER A 147 -2.08 -5.89 12.48
CA SER A 147 -2.56 -7.27 12.63
C SER A 147 -3.75 -7.44 13.60
N LYS A 148 -4.04 -6.41 14.40
CA LYS A 148 -5.14 -6.45 15.39
C LYS A 148 -6.46 -5.91 14.84
N ASN A 149 -6.41 -5.19 13.72
CA ASN A 149 -7.55 -4.53 13.10
C ASN A 149 -8.01 -5.30 11.88
#